data_AF-A0A1E8Q3G8-F1
#
_entry.id   AF-A0A1E8Q3G8-F1
#
_cell.length_a   1.000
_cell.length_b   1.000
_cell.length_c   1.000
_cell.angle_alpha   90.00
_cell.angle_beta   90.00
_cell.angle_gamma   90.00
#
_symmetry.space_group_name_H-M   'P 1'
#
loop_
_entity.id
_entity.type
_entity.pdbx_description
1 polymer ?
#
loop_
_entity_poly.entity_id
_entity_poly.type
_entity_poly.pdbx_seq_one_letter_code
_entity_poly.pdbx_strand_id
1 'polypeptide(L)'
;MRLGVLDVGSNTVHLLVVDARRGGHPTPMSSTKASLRLAEAIDGSGKLTRKGADKLVETIDEFAKIATSSGCKELMAFATSAVRDATNSDDVLARVRNETGVALQVLSGVNESRLTFLAVRRWYGWSAGRITNIDIGGGSLELSSGVDEEPDVALSLPLGAGRLTREWLQDDPPGRRRVAMLRDWLDNEVAEAGAKVLGAGTPDLTVATSKTFRSLARLTGAAPSGAGPRVKRTLTAAGLRQLIAFISRMTAADRAELEGVSAERAPQIVAGALVAEASMRALSIDTVDICPWALREGLILRKLDSEADGTAFVETSAELAKAKGDRR
;
A
#
# COMPACT_ATOMS: atom_id res chain seq x y z
N MET A 1 -0.13 1.61 -25.45
CA MET A 1 -1.20 0.58 -25.46
C MET A 1 -2.18 0.87 -24.34
N ARG A 2 -3.41 0.35 -24.42
CA ARG A 2 -4.31 0.36 -23.27
C ARG A 2 -4.01 -0.82 -22.36
N LEU A 3 -3.75 -0.54 -21.10
CA LEU A 3 -3.30 -1.48 -20.10
C LEU A 3 -4.28 -1.51 -18.93
N GLY A 4 -4.71 -2.71 -18.53
CA GLY A 4 -5.40 -2.95 -17.28
C GLY A 4 -4.40 -3.28 -16.18
N VAL A 5 -4.50 -2.62 -15.03
CA VAL A 5 -3.72 -2.96 -13.82
C VAL A 5 -4.67 -3.32 -12.71
N LEU A 6 -4.68 -4.59 -12.34
CA LEU A 6 -5.47 -5.18 -11.28
C LEU A 6 -4.59 -5.37 -10.04
N ASP A 7 -4.99 -4.76 -8.93
CA ASP A 7 -4.28 -4.73 -7.65
C ASP A 7 -5.19 -5.31 -6.57
N VAL A 8 -4.90 -6.54 -6.13
CA VAL A 8 -5.59 -7.25 -5.06
C VAL A 8 -4.92 -6.93 -3.72
N GLY A 9 -5.43 -5.88 -3.08
CA GLY A 9 -5.01 -5.48 -1.73
C GLY A 9 -5.76 -6.22 -0.63
N SER A 10 -5.40 -5.92 0.62
CA SER A 10 -6.00 -6.59 1.80
C SER A 10 -7.48 -6.29 2.01
N ASN A 11 -7.92 -5.09 1.61
CA ASN A 11 -9.29 -4.63 1.79
C ASN A 11 -10.05 -4.49 0.47
N THR A 12 -9.37 -4.04 -0.57
CA THR A 12 -9.99 -3.62 -1.83
C THR A 12 -9.23 -4.22 -3.01
N VAL A 13 -9.97 -4.67 -4.02
CA VAL A 13 -9.43 -4.97 -5.35
C VAL A 13 -9.65 -3.74 -6.23
N HIS A 14 -8.62 -3.33 -6.95
CA HIS A 14 -8.64 -2.16 -7.82
C HIS A 14 -8.30 -2.56 -9.25
N LEU A 15 -9.10 -2.12 -10.22
CA LEU A 15 -8.75 -2.15 -11.64
C LEU A 15 -8.55 -0.73 -12.12
N LEU A 16 -7.35 -0.43 -12.62
CA LEU A 16 -7.07 0.79 -13.37
C LEU A 16 -6.98 0.47 -14.85
N VAL A 17 -7.57 1.34 -15.68
CA VAL A 17 -7.35 1.32 -17.13
C VAL A 17 -6.56 2.56 -17.51
N VAL A 18 -5.42 2.37 -18.16
CA VAL A 18 -4.52 3.45 -18.55
C VAL A 18 -4.09 3.32 -20.00
N ASP A 19 -4.07 4.44 -20.72
CA ASP A 19 -3.43 4.52 -22.04
C ASP A 19 -1.91 4.73 -21.83
N ALA A 20 -1.23 3.62 -21.53
CA ALA A 20 0.18 3.56 -21.22
C ALA A 20 1.03 3.77 -22.49
N ARG A 21 1.96 4.72 -22.43
CA ARG A 21 2.94 4.98 -23.49
C ARG A 21 4.25 5.43 -22.88
N ARG A 22 5.37 5.15 -23.54
CA ARG A 22 6.69 5.62 -23.12
C ARG A 22 6.70 7.14 -22.96
N GLY A 23 7.29 7.62 -21.87
CA GLY A 23 7.33 9.06 -21.52
C GLY A 23 5.99 9.66 -21.10
N GLY A 24 4.90 8.87 -21.08
CA GLY A 24 3.60 9.30 -20.58
C GLY A 24 3.49 9.17 -19.07
N HIS A 25 2.62 9.98 -18.45
CA HIS A 25 2.28 9.81 -17.04
C HIS A 25 1.40 8.56 -16.82
N PRO A 26 1.51 7.85 -15.69
CA PRO A 26 0.73 6.65 -15.37
C PRO A 26 -0.72 6.94 -14.91
N THR A 27 -1.22 8.17 -15.07
CA THR A 27 -2.58 8.53 -14.64
C THR A 27 -3.64 7.70 -15.37
N PRO A 28 -4.54 7.02 -14.64
CA PRO A 28 -5.57 6.17 -15.25
C PRO A 28 -6.67 7.00 -15.92
N MET A 29 -7.25 6.45 -16.98
CA MET A 29 -8.46 6.96 -17.62
C MET A 29 -9.71 6.62 -16.81
N SER A 30 -9.74 5.42 -16.25
CA SER A 30 -10.83 4.96 -15.40
C SER A 30 -10.29 4.07 -14.28
N SER A 31 -11.06 4.03 -13.19
CA SER A 31 -10.76 3.23 -12.02
C SER A 31 -12.04 2.56 -11.54
N THR A 32 -11.99 1.24 -11.41
CA THR A 32 -13.04 0.42 -10.78
C THR A 32 -12.48 -0.17 -9.49
N LYS A 33 -13.32 -0.31 -8.46
CA LYS A 33 -12.91 -0.87 -7.17
C LYS A 33 -14.01 -1.72 -6.56
N ALA A 34 -13.63 -2.76 -5.83
CA ALA A 34 -14.52 -3.61 -5.06
C ALA A 34 -13.92 -3.86 -3.67
N SER A 35 -14.74 -3.72 -2.61
CA SER A 35 -14.32 -4.00 -1.23
C SER A 35 -14.56 -5.47 -0.93
N LEU A 36 -13.49 -6.24 -0.71
CA LEU A 36 -13.55 -7.67 -0.44
C LEU A 36 -13.18 -8.01 1.01
N ARG A 37 -12.42 -7.11 1.68
CA ARG A 37 -11.91 -7.31 3.04
C ARG A 37 -11.24 -8.68 3.21
N LEU A 38 -10.39 -9.05 2.26
CA LEU A 38 -9.70 -10.35 2.23
C LEU A 38 -8.95 -10.64 3.53
N ALA A 39 -8.41 -9.61 4.18
CA ALA A 39 -7.73 -9.77 5.47
C ALA A 39 -8.66 -10.18 6.63
N GLU A 40 -9.96 -9.90 6.55
CA GLU A 40 -10.98 -10.41 7.48
C GLU A 40 -11.45 -11.83 7.09
N ALA A 41 -11.15 -12.25 5.85
CA ALA A 41 -11.47 -13.57 5.34
C ALA A 41 -10.34 -14.59 5.57
N ILE A 42 -9.29 -14.23 6.32
CA ILE A 42 -8.25 -15.13 6.81
C ILE A 42 -8.70 -15.72 8.15
N ASP A 43 -8.74 -17.05 8.25
CA ASP A 43 -9.12 -17.75 9.48
C ASP A 43 -7.96 -17.87 10.49
N GLY A 44 -8.24 -18.44 11.66
CA GLY A 44 -7.24 -18.62 12.72
C GLY A 44 -6.07 -19.55 12.35
N SER A 45 -6.17 -20.32 11.26
CA SER A 45 -5.07 -21.12 10.70
C SER A 45 -4.25 -20.39 9.63
N GLY A 46 -4.57 -19.12 9.39
CA GLY A 46 -3.92 -18.30 8.36
C GLY A 46 -4.41 -18.61 6.95
N LYS A 47 -5.51 -19.36 6.77
CA LYS A 47 -6.05 -19.69 5.44
C LYS A 47 -7.06 -18.66 4.98
N LEU A 48 -7.02 -18.32 3.70
CA LEU A 48 -8.13 -17.62 3.06
C LEU A 48 -9.33 -18.58 3.01
N THR A 49 -10.41 -18.18 3.68
CA THR A 49 -11.66 -18.93 3.73
C THR A 49 -12.21 -19.15 2.32
N ARG A 50 -12.96 -20.25 2.14
CA ARG A 50 -13.62 -20.56 0.86
C ARG A 50 -14.47 -19.38 0.36
N LYS A 51 -15.26 -18.77 1.25
CA LYS A 51 -16.08 -17.59 0.93
C LYS A 51 -15.23 -16.38 0.48
N GLY A 52 -14.05 -16.18 1.08
CA GLY A 52 -13.10 -15.15 0.66
C GLY A 52 -12.54 -15.43 -0.73
N ALA A 53 -12.16 -16.69 -1.00
CA ALA A 53 -11.67 -17.12 -2.31
C ALA A 53 -12.75 -17.03 -3.39
N ASP A 54 -14.00 -17.42 -3.10
CA ASP A 54 -15.14 -17.32 -4.03
C ASP A 54 -15.34 -15.86 -4.48
N LYS A 55 -15.42 -14.93 -3.51
CA LYS A 55 -15.54 -13.49 -3.82
C LYS A 55 -14.37 -12.94 -4.62
N LEU A 56 -13.15 -13.42 -4.32
CA LEU A 56 -11.95 -13.01 -5.06
C LEU A 56 -12.05 -13.44 -6.52
N VAL A 57 -12.41 -14.69 -6.77
CA VAL A 57 -12.59 -15.24 -8.13
C VAL A 57 -13.67 -14.46 -8.88
N GLU A 58 -14.85 -14.28 -8.28
CA GLU A 58 -15.96 -13.53 -8.88
C GLU A 58 -15.56 -12.10 -9.27
N THR A 59 -14.87 -11.40 -8.36
CA THR A 59 -14.41 -10.02 -8.61
C THR A 59 -13.37 -9.95 -9.72
N ILE A 60 -12.43 -10.90 -9.76
CA ILE A 60 -11.39 -10.94 -10.80
C ILE A 60 -11.99 -11.24 -12.16
N ASP A 61 -12.93 -12.18 -12.25
CA ASP A 61 -13.66 -12.47 -13.48
C ASP A 61 -14.41 -11.23 -14.00
N GLU A 62 -15.14 -10.54 -13.11
CA GLU A 62 -15.81 -9.28 -13.45
C GLU A 62 -14.81 -8.23 -13.96
N PHE A 63 -13.70 -8.03 -13.26
CA PHE A 63 -12.71 -7.01 -13.63
C PHE A 63 -11.96 -7.37 -14.91
N ALA A 64 -11.71 -8.66 -15.17
CA ALA A 64 -11.14 -9.12 -16.43
C ALA A 64 -12.07 -8.82 -17.61
N LYS A 65 -13.38 -9.02 -17.44
CA LYS A 65 -14.40 -8.64 -18.42
C LYS A 65 -14.44 -7.13 -18.64
N ILE A 66 -14.35 -6.32 -17.58
CA ILE A 66 -14.27 -4.85 -17.68
C ILE A 66 -13.00 -4.41 -18.42
N ALA A 67 -11.85 -5.02 -18.13
CA ALA A 67 -10.60 -4.71 -18.83
C ALA A 67 -10.72 -5.03 -20.33
N THR A 68 -11.32 -6.18 -20.66
CA THR A 68 -11.56 -6.60 -22.04
C THR A 68 -12.50 -5.64 -22.77
N SER A 69 -13.64 -5.30 -22.18
CA SER A 69 -14.61 -4.37 -22.77
C SER A 69 -14.07 -2.94 -22.89
N SER A 70 -13.14 -2.56 -22.00
CA SER A 70 -12.41 -1.29 -22.09
C SER A 70 -11.37 -1.27 -23.20
N GLY A 71 -11.09 -2.41 -23.87
CA GLY A 71 -10.10 -2.53 -24.93
C GLY A 71 -8.66 -2.63 -24.43
N CYS A 72 -8.45 -3.07 -23.18
CA CYS A 72 -7.12 -3.36 -22.68
C CYS A 72 -6.48 -4.46 -23.53
N LYS A 73 -5.27 -4.18 -24.06
CA LYS A 73 -4.47 -5.17 -24.79
C LYS A 73 -3.81 -6.18 -23.86
N GLU A 74 -3.59 -5.76 -22.62
CA GLU A 74 -2.96 -6.55 -21.57
C GLU A 74 -3.63 -6.23 -20.24
N LEU A 75 -3.74 -7.25 -19.38
CA LEU A 75 -4.17 -7.13 -18.00
C LEU A 75 -3.06 -7.65 -17.09
N MET A 76 -2.44 -6.76 -16.35
CA MET A 76 -1.48 -7.11 -15.33
C MET A 76 -2.19 -7.22 -13.99
N ALA A 77 -2.07 -8.36 -13.31
CA ALA A 77 -2.82 -8.64 -12.10
C ALA A 77 -1.89 -9.05 -10.96
N PHE A 78 -1.94 -8.32 -9.84
CA PHE A 78 -1.07 -8.51 -8.69
C PHE A 78 -1.87 -8.73 -7.42
N ALA A 79 -1.29 -9.47 -6.49
CA ALA A 79 -1.80 -9.60 -5.14
C ALA A 79 -0.71 -9.27 -4.11
N THR A 80 -1.11 -8.57 -3.04
CA THR A 80 -0.20 -8.14 -1.97
C THR A 80 -0.52 -8.89 -0.66
N SER A 81 -0.27 -8.26 0.49
CA SER A 81 -0.30 -8.86 1.84
C SER A 81 -1.39 -9.90 2.11
N ALA A 82 -2.68 -9.67 1.83
CA ALA A 82 -3.70 -10.63 2.24
C ALA A 82 -3.62 -11.98 1.51
N VAL A 83 -3.30 -11.99 0.21
CA VAL A 83 -3.11 -13.24 -0.53
C VAL A 83 -1.72 -13.78 -0.28
N ARG A 84 -0.71 -12.91 -0.23
CA ARG A 84 0.69 -13.28 0.06
C ARG A 84 0.85 -14.02 1.39
N ASP A 85 0.18 -13.53 2.42
CA ASP A 85 0.35 -14.03 3.79
C ASP A 85 -0.57 -15.23 4.09
N ALA A 86 -1.45 -15.62 3.16
CA ALA A 86 -2.34 -16.77 3.33
C ALA A 86 -1.58 -18.10 3.17
N THR A 87 -1.80 -19.04 4.09
CA THR A 87 -1.12 -20.35 4.09
C THR A 87 -1.58 -21.28 2.97
N ASN A 88 -2.72 -20.99 2.34
CA ASN A 88 -3.26 -21.68 1.16
C ASN A 88 -3.24 -20.80 -0.11
N SER A 89 -2.29 -19.86 -0.18
CA SER A 89 -2.19 -18.91 -1.31
C SER A 89 -2.06 -19.62 -2.67
N ASP A 90 -1.23 -20.66 -2.78
CA ASP A 90 -1.05 -21.41 -4.02
C ASP A 90 -2.36 -22.01 -4.57
N ASP A 91 -3.18 -22.60 -3.69
CA ASP A 91 -4.49 -23.16 -4.06
C ASP A 91 -5.44 -22.07 -4.56
N VAL A 92 -5.45 -20.91 -3.89
CA VAL A 92 -6.28 -19.76 -4.28
C VAL A 92 -5.83 -19.20 -5.63
N LEU A 93 -4.53 -19.06 -5.85
CA LEU A 93 -3.97 -18.55 -7.12
C LEU A 93 -4.25 -19.51 -8.27
N ALA A 94 -4.08 -20.82 -8.06
CA ALA A 94 -4.41 -21.84 -9.04
C ALA A 94 -5.90 -21.78 -9.41
N ARG A 95 -6.77 -21.64 -8.41
CA ARG A 95 -8.21 -21.51 -8.62
C ARG A 95 -8.58 -20.27 -9.42
N VAL A 96 -8.05 -19.10 -9.07
CA VAL A 96 -8.27 -17.84 -9.84
C VAL A 96 -7.85 -18.03 -11.29
N ARG A 97 -6.68 -18.63 -11.54
CA ARG A 97 -6.20 -18.87 -12.90
C ARG A 97 -7.12 -19.82 -13.67
N ASN A 98 -7.54 -20.92 -13.05
CA ASN A 98 -8.38 -21.93 -13.69
C ASN A 98 -9.79 -21.42 -14.00
N GLU A 99 -10.37 -20.58 -13.14
CA GLU A 99 -11.74 -20.12 -13.28
C GLU A 99 -11.87 -18.82 -14.09
N THR A 100 -10.86 -17.93 -14.06
CA THR A 100 -10.93 -16.61 -14.71
C THR A 100 -9.95 -16.44 -15.88
N GLY A 101 -8.98 -17.35 -16.02
CA GLY A 101 -7.87 -17.20 -16.96
C GLY A 101 -6.81 -16.17 -16.54
N VAL A 102 -7.02 -15.42 -15.45
CA VAL A 102 -6.10 -14.40 -14.97
C VAL A 102 -5.03 -15.03 -14.07
N ALA A 103 -3.77 -14.83 -14.45
CA ALA A 103 -2.64 -15.20 -13.59
C ALA A 103 -2.33 -14.05 -12.61
N LEU A 104 -2.74 -14.21 -11.35
CA LEU A 104 -2.34 -13.30 -10.28
C LEU A 104 -0.88 -13.51 -9.91
N GLN A 105 -0.09 -12.43 -9.94
CA GLN A 105 1.28 -12.43 -9.49
C GLN A 105 1.36 -11.92 -8.05
N VAL A 106 1.92 -12.72 -7.14
CA VAL A 106 2.11 -12.28 -5.75
C VAL A 106 3.36 -11.41 -5.65
N LEU A 107 3.19 -10.17 -5.20
CA LEU A 107 4.29 -9.25 -4.94
C LEU A 107 4.85 -9.44 -3.55
N SER A 108 6.16 -9.65 -3.45
CA SER A 108 6.87 -9.58 -2.17
C SER A 108 6.73 -8.17 -1.57
N GLY A 109 6.72 -8.07 -0.24
CA GLY A 109 6.62 -6.76 0.42
C GLY A 109 7.77 -5.83 0.05
N VAL A 110 8.97 -6.36 -0.16
CA VAL A 110 10.13 -5.57 -0.61
C VAL A 110 9.92 -5.03 -2.03
N ASN A 111 9.37 -5.83 -2.96
CA ASN A 111 9.06 -5.35 -4.31
C ASN A 111 7.91 -4.34 -4.31
N GLU A 112 6.91 -4.52 -3.44
CA GLU A 112 5.85 -3.54 -3.20
C GLU A 112 6.41 -2.19 -2.73
N SER A 113 7.36 -2.21 -1.79
CA SER A 113 8.09 -1.03 -1.30
C SER A 113 8.90 -0.35 -2.42
N ARG A 114 9.67 -1.13 -3.20
CA ARG A 114 10.45 -0.62 -4.36
C ARG A 114 9.57 0.03 -5.43
N LEU A 115 8.48 -0.62 -5.82
CA LEU A 115 7.57 -0.10 -6.84
C LEU A 115 6.84 1.16 -6.36
N THR A 116 6.44 1.19 -5.09
CA THR A 116 5.86 2.40 -4.48
C THR A 116 6.87 3.54 -4.46
N PHE A 117 8.12 3.26 -4.11
CA PHE A 117 9.20 4.25 -4.16
C PHE A 117 9.47 4.76 -5.57
N LEU A 118 9.50 3.89 -6.59
CA LEU A 118 9.64 4.29 -7.99
C LEU A 118 8.57 5.32 -8.40
N ALA A 119 7.32 5.10 -7.99
CA ALA A 119 6.23 6.04 -8.28
C ALA A 119 6.48 7.41 -7.64
N VAL A 120 6.89 7.42 -6.36
CA VAL A 120 7.24 8.64 -5.63
C VAL A 120 8.43 9.35 -6.27
N ARG A 121 9.50 8.62 -6.58
CA ARG A 121 10.71 9.15 -7.21
C ARG A 121 10.40 9.87 -8.53
N ARG A 122 9.56 9.25 -9.36
CA ARG A 122 9.14 9.77 -10.67
C ARG A 122 8.15 10.94 -10.55
N TRP A 123 7.36 11.01 -9.47
CA TRP A 123 6.48 12.16 -9.20
C TRP A 123 7.27 13.43 -8.86
N TYR A 124 8.27 13.32 -7.98
CA TYR A 124 9.05 14.48 -7.52
C TYR A 124 10.24 14.82 -8.41
N GLY A 125 10.74 13.87 -9.21
CA GLY A 125 11.93 14.04 -10.03
C GLY A 125 13.23 14.10 -9.22
N TRP A 126 14.38 14.04 -9.89
CA TRP A 126 15.71 13.95 -9.23
C TRP A 126 16.11 15.21 -8.45
N SER A 127 15.54 16.37 -8.78
CA SER A 127 15.84 17.61 -8.06
C SER A 127 15.42 17.58 -6.60
N ALA A 128 14.58 16.63 -6.19
CA ALA A 128 14.19 16.46 -4.79
C ALA A 128 15.23 15.69 -3.94
N GLY A 129 16.42 15.40 -4.47
CA GLY A 129 17.50 14.76 -3.71
C GLY A 129 17.11 13.39 -3.17
N ARG A 130 17.63 13.00 -2.00
CA ARG A 130 17.26 11.76 -1.32
C ARG A 130 15.82 11.83 -0.82
N ILE A 131 14.99 10.88 -1.24
CA ILE A 131 13.64 10.70 -0.71
C ILE A 131 13.64 9.61 0.34
N THR A 132 12.93 9.84 1.45
CA THR A 132 12.45 8.77 2.34
C THR A 132 10.93 8.68 2.24
N ASN A 133 10.42 7.49 1.91
CA ASN A 133 8.99 7.24 1.70
C ASN A 133 8.41 6.27 2.74
N ILE A 134 7.18 6.55 3.17
CA ILE A 134 6.38 5.74 4.10
C ILE A 134 5.02 5.40 3.46
N ASP A 135 4.70 4.12 3.27
CA ASP A 135 3.36 3.68 2.84
C ASP A 135 2.71 2.81 3.92
N ILE A 136 1.46 3.12 4.29
CA ILE A 136 0.68 2.28 5.20
C ILE A 136 -0.49 1.65 4.45
N GLY A 137 -0.33 0.38 4.09
CA GLY A 137 -1.38 -0.45 3.55
C GLY A 137 -2.34 -1.01 4.62
N GLY A 138 -3.19 -1.94 4.18
CA GLY A 138 -4.09 -2.68 5.08
C GLY A 138 -3.36 -3.76 5.88
N GLY A 139 -2.39 -4.44 5.26
CA GLY A 139 -1.66 -5.57 5.86
C GLY A 139 -0.21 -5.27 6.22
N SER A 140 0.42 -4.28 5.59
CA SER A 140 1.83 -3.95 5.80
C SER A 140 2.11 -2.44 5.88
N LEU A 141 3.32 -2.13 6.35
CA LEU A 141 3.98 -0.83 6.34
C LEU A 141 5.24 -0.97 5.46
N GLU A 142 5.37 -0.13 4.45
CA GLU A 142 6.56 -0.07 3.61
C GLU A 142 7.40 1.16 3.96
N LEU A 143 8.71 0.97 4.12
CA LEU A 143 9.68 2.03 4.33
C LEU A 143 10.75 1.94 3.24
N SER A 144 11.06 3.07 2.61
CA SER A 144 12.10 3.11 1.58
C SER A 144 12.88 4.42 1.59
N SER A 145 14.14 4.38 1.16
CA SER A 145 14.95 5.59 0.97
C SER A 145 15.94 5.41 -0.18
N GLY A 146 16.13 6.48 -0.96
CA GLY A 146 17.04 6.45 -2.12
C GLY A 146 17.16 7.80 -2.83
N VAL A 147 18.21 7.92 -3.65
CA VAL A 147 18.41 9.07 -4.56
C VAL A 147 17.83 8.74 -5.94
N ASP A 148 18.11 7.55 -6.43
CA ASP A 148 17.73 7.09 -7.77
C ASP A 148 16.37 6.38 -7.80
N GLU A 149 16.05 5.69 -8.89
CA GLU A 149 14.78 4.95 -9.06
C GLU A 149 14.74 3.63 -8.30
N GLU A 150 15.89 2.97 -8.15
CA GLU A 150 16.04 1.87 -7.22
C GLU A 150 16.45 2.45 -5.86
N PRO A 151 15.68 2.21 -4.78
CA PRO A 151 16.05 2.71 -3.47
C PRO A 151 17.24 1.95 -2.88
N ASP A 152 18.07 2.65 -2.11
CA ASP A 152 19.16 2.04 -1.33
C ASP A 152 18.61 1.10 -0.24
N VAL A 153 17.44 1.46 0.30
CA VAL A 153 16.73 0.69 1.30
C VAL A 153 15.26 0.55 0.90
N ALA A 154 14.77 -0.69 0.89
CA ALA A 154 13.36 -1.01 0.75
C ALA A 154 12.97 -2.12 1.73
N LEU A 155 12.04 -1.80 2.63
CA LEU A 155 11.57 -2.66 3.70
C LEU A 155 10.04 -2.77 3.64
N SER A 156 9.52 -3.89 4.12
CA SER A 156 8.09 -4.10 4.36
C SER A 156 7.92 -4.87 5.67
N LEU A 157 7.10 -4.32 6.55
CA LEU A 157 6.81 -4.81 7.89
C LEU A 157 5.33 -5.20 7.98
N PRO A 158 4.96 -6.23 8.74
CA PRO A 158 3.56 -6.63 8.92
C PRO A 158 2.82 -5.68 9.89
N LEU A 159 2.85 -4.37 9.63
CA LEU A 159 2.33 -3.31 10.49
C LEU A 159 1.21 -2.50 9.80
N GLY A 160 0.43 -3.15 8.93
CA GLY A 160 -0.67 -2.48 8.24
C GLY A 160 -1.82 -2.06 9.16
N ALA A 161 -2.52 -1.01 8.79
CA ALA A 161 -3.58 -0.42 9.61
C ALA A 161 -4.71 -1.43 9.93
N GLY A 162 -5.18 -2.17 8.92
CA GLY A 162 -6.24 -3.16 9.09
C GLY A 162 -5.79 -4.36 9.92
N ARG A 163 -4.55 -4.81 9.72
CA ARG A 163 -3.93 -5.90 10.49
C ARG A 163 -3.90 -5.57 11.99
N LEU A 164 -3.30 -4.43 12.34
CA LEU A 164 -3.16 -4.04 13.75
C LEU A 164 -4.49 -3.73 14.42
N THR A 165 -5.49 -3.24 13.67
CA THR A 165 -6.85 -3.11 14.22
C THR A 165 -7.40 -4.47 14.66
N ARG A 166 -7.32 -5.52 13.83
CA ARG A 166 -7.83 -6.85 14.19
C ARG A 166 -7.06 -7.49 15.34
N GLU A 167 -5.75 -7.32 15.35
CA GLU A 167 -4.85 -7.98 16.31
C GLU A 167 -4.81 -7.26 17.67
N TRP A 168 -4.96 -5.92 17.71
CA TRP A 168 -4.75 -5.13 18.93
C TRP A 168 -5.96 -4.30 19.39
N LEU A 169 -6.83 -3.86 18.48
CA LEU A 169 -7.89 -2.87 18.75
C LEU A 169 -9.28 -3.41 18.41
N GLN A 170 -9.71 -4.46 19.12
CA GLN A 170 -10.98 -5.15 18.89
C GLN A 170 -12.21 -4.41 19.45
N ASP A 171 -12.01 -3.55 20.46
CA ASP A 171 -13.07 -2.74 21.07
C ASP A 171 -13.33 -1.45 20.29
N ASP A 172 -14.57 -0.94 20.33
CA ASP A 172 -14.95 0.33 19.69
C ASP A 172 -15.76 1.23 20.65
N PRO A 173 -15.22 2.38 21.10
CA PRO A 173 -13.86 2.88 20.85
C PRO A 173 -12.77 1.99 21.48
N PRO A 174 -11.53 2.02 20.96
CA PRO A 174 -10.45 1.24 21.54
C PRO A 174 -10.09 1.73 22.96
N GLY A 175 -9.82 0.78 23.87
CA GLY A 175 -9.44 1.09 25.24
C GLY A 175 -8.11 1.85 25.33
N ARG A 176 -8.04 2.91 26.17
CA ARG A 176 -6.85 3.76 26.33
C ARG A 176 -5.56 2.98 26.64
N ARG A 177 -5.66 1.95 27.50
CA ARG A 177 -4.53 1.08 27.84
C ARG A 177 -4.03 0.30 26.62
N ARG A 178 -4.93 -0.24 25.80
CA ARG A 178 -4.57 -0.96 24.56
C ARG A 178 -3.89 -0.04 23.56
N VAL A 179 -4.39 1.18 23.40
CA VAL A 179 -3.76 2.21 22.54
C VAL A 179 -2.35 2.53 23.02
N ALA A 180 -2.13 2.74 24.32
CA ALA A 180 -0.80 3.00 24.87
C ALA A 180 0.15 1.81 24.67
N MET A 181 -0.31 0.58 24.96
CA MET A 181 0.49 -0.63 24.74
C MET A 181 0.87 -0.83 23.27
N LEU A 182 -0.06 -0.58 22.34
CA LEU A 182 0.21 -0.69 20.91
C LEU A 182 1.23 0.37 20.47
N ARG A 183 1.16 1.60 21.00
CA ARG A 183 2.15 2.64 20.73
C ARG A 183 3.55 2.20 21.17
N ASP A 184 3.71 1.75 22.41
CA ASP A 184 5.00 1.34 22.95
C ASP A 184 5.56 0.12 22.21
N TRP A 185 4.70 -0.82 21.84
CA TRP A 185 5.08 -1.97 21.03
C TRP A 185 5.53 -1.55 19.63
N LEU A 186 4.78 -0.68 18.95
CA LEU A 186 5.13 -0.17 17.63
C LEU A 186 6.49 0.52 17.62
N ASP A 187 6.81 1.32 18.64
CA ASP A 187 8.11 2.01 18.73
C ASP A 187 9.29 1.00 18.73
N ASN A 188 9.11 -0.18 19.32
CA ASN A 188 10.11 -1.25 19.27
C ASN A 188 10.15 -1.94 17.89
N GLU A 189 9.00 -2.27 17.31
CA GLU A 189 8.91 -2.99 16.03
C GLU A 189 9.48 -2.20 14.86
N VAL A 190 9.34 -0.86 14.87
CA VAL A 190 9.89 -0.01 13.80
C VAL A 190 11.33 0.39 14.04
N ALA A 191 11.92 0.15 15.22
CA ALA A 191 13.23 0.68 15.60
C ALA A 191 14.35 0.22 14.66
N GLU A 192 14.45 -1.09 14.39
CA GLU A 192 15.49 -1.65 13.51
C GLU A 192 15.32 -1.15 12.07
N ALA A 193 14.09 -1.13 11.58
CA ALA A 193 13.78 -0.64 10.23
C ALA A 193 14.07 0.86 10.10
N GLY A 194 13.73 1.65 11.11
CA GLY A 194 14.05 3.07 11.20
C GLY A 194 15.55 3.31 11.18
N ALA A 195 16.32 2.56 11.96
CA ALA A 195 17.78 2.64 11.97
C ALA A 195 18.40 2.31 10.60
N LYS A 196 17.88 1.28 9.91
CA LYS A 196 18.31 0.94 8.53
C LYS A 196 18.05 2.07 7.55
N VAL A 197 16.87 2.68 7.59
CA VAL A 197 16.51 3.80 6.71
C VAL A 197 17.35 5.03 7.01
N LEU A 198 17.55 5.38 8.29
CA LEU A 198 18.41 6.50 8.69
C LEU A 198 19.88 6.27 8.29
N GLY A 199 20.35 5.02 8.36
CA GLY A 199 21.69 4.63 7.93
C GLY A 199 21.93 4.77 6.42
N ALA A 200 20.87 4.82 5.60
CA ALA A 200 20.98 5.07 4.16
C ALA A 200 21.32 6.53 3.83
N GLY A 201 21.08 7.45 4.76
CA GLY A 201 21.39 8.88 4.63
C GLY A 201 20.22 9.79 5.00
N THR A 202 20.54 11.06 5.23
CA THR A 202 19.56 12.09 5.58
C THR A 202 18.67 12.43 4.37
N PRO A 203 17.33 12.41 4.51
CA PRO A 203 16.44 12.76 3.41
C PRO A 203 16.44 14.26 3.14
N ASP A 204 16.44 14.63 1.85
CA ASP A 204 16.12 15.98 1.38
C ASP A 204 14.59 16.18 1.33
N LEU A 205 13.83 15.10 1.13
CA LEU A 205 12.38 15.09 1.11
C LEU A 205 11.80 13.83 1.79
N THR A 206 10.81 14.04 2.65
CA THR A 206 10.05 12.99 3.32
C THR A 206 8.65 12.91 2.73
N VAL A 207 8.27 11.72 2.28
CA VAL A 207 7.02 11.49 1.55
C VAL A 207 6.23 10.40 2.24
N ALA A 208 4.91 10.54 2.20
CA ALA A 208 4.01 9.46 2.57
C ALA A 208 2.98 9.20 1.47
N THR A 209 2.66 7.93 1.26
CA THR A 209 1.71 7.44 0.25
C THR A 209 0.53 6.72 0.91
N SER A 210 -0.29 6.01 0.14
CA SER A 210 -1.48 5.31 0.62
C SER A 210 -2.69 6.19 0.99
N LYS A 211 -3.85 5.52 1.10
CA LYS A 211 -5.09 6.17 1.56
C LYS A 211 -5.01 6.55 3.05
N THR A 212 -4.19 5.85 3.85
CA THR A 212 -4.00 6.11 5.29
C THR A 212 -3.45 7.49 5.54
N PHE A 213 -2.28 7.80 5.00
CA PHE A 213 -1.74 9.13 5.15
C PHE A 213 -2.62 10.21 4.52
N ARG A 214 -3.29 9.91 3.40
CA ARG A 214 -4.24 10.86 2.80
C ARG A 214 -5.40 11.23 3.72
N SER A 215 -5.99 10.25 4.41
CA SER A 215 -7.07 10.52 5.38
C SER A 215 -6.54 11.24 6.62
N LEU A 216 -5.38 10.86 7.14
CA LEU A 216 -4.76 11.54 8.29
C LEU A 216 -4.43 13.00 7.97
N ALA A 217 -3.90 13.27 6.77
CA ALA A 217 -3.67 14.62 6.28
C ALA A 217 -4.99 15.40 6.11
N ARG A 218 -6.05 14.77 5.57
CA ARG A 218 -7.36 15.44 5.43
C ARG A 218 -7.94 15.84 6.79
N LEU A 219 -7.88 14.93 7.77
CA LEU A 219 -8.33 15.16 9.14
C LEU A 219 -7.53 16.22 9.89
N THR A 220 -6.33 16.57 9.41
CA THR A 220 -5.48 17.63 9.96
C THR A 220 -5.50 18.91 9.11
N GLY A 221 -6.45 19.02 8.17
CA GLY A 221 -6.73 20.24 7.42
C GLY A 221 -6.19 20.28 5.98
N ALA A 222 -5.52 19.22 5.49
CA ALA A 222 -5.06 19.19 4.11
C ALA A 222 -6.22 19.23 3.10
N ALA A 223 -6.02 19.82 1.93
CA ALA A 223 -7.05 19.97 0.90
C ALA A 223 -7.66 18.62 0.46
N PRO A 224 -8.96 18.56 0.10
CA PRO A 224 -9.60 17.34 -0.39
C PRO A 224 -8.98 16.88 -1.73
N SER A 225 -9.09 15.60 -2.05
CA SER A 225 -8.53 15.04 -3.30
C SER A 225 -9.10 15.71 -4.56
N GLY A 226 -10.36 16.16 -4.52
CA GLY A 226 -11.03 16.86 -5.62
C GLY A 226 -10.40 18.21 -5.99
N ALA A 227 -9.58 18.80 -5.13
CA ALA A 227 -8.81 20.01 -5.46
C ALA A 227 -7.70 19.76 -6.49
N GLY A 228 -7.47 18.49 -6.88
CA GLY A 228 -6.52 18.09 -7.89
C GLY A 228 -5.23 17.48 -7.33
N PRO A 229 -4.49 16.72 -8.16
CA PRO A 229 -3.33 15.95 -7.73
C PRO A 229 -2.10 16.82 -7.43
N ARG A 230 -2.02 18.03 -8.00
CA ARG A 230 -0.89 18.95 -7.84
C ARG A 230 -0.97 19.85 -6.59
N VAL A 231 -2.10 19.85 -5.89
CA VAL A 231 -2.24 20.60 -4.64
C VAL A 231 -1.36 19.96 -3.57
N LYS A 232 -0.44 20.74 -3.01
CA LYS A 232 0.42 20.29 -1.93
C LYS A 232 -0.41 19.92 -0.70
N ARG A 233 -0.11 18.77 -0.12
CA ARG A 233 -0.75 18.24 1.08
C ARG A 233 0.35 17.73 2.00
N THR A 234 0.21 18.01 3.28
CA THR A 234 1.21 17.66 4.28
C THR A 234 0.54 17.06 5.50
N LEU A 235 1.28 16.23 6.23
CA LEU A 235 0.92 15.78 7.58
C LEU A 235 2.08 16.09 8.51
N THR A 236 1.81 16.73 9.63
CA THR A 236 2.82 17.04 10.66
C THR A 236 2.72 16.08 11.84
N ALA A 237 3.83 15.78 12.48
CA ALA A 237 3.88 14.96 13.69
C ALA A 237 3.02 15.58 14.82
N ALA A 238 3.04 16.90 14.95
CA ALA A 238 2.21 17.63 15.91
C ALA A 238 0.70 17.45 15.63
N GLY A 239 0.28 17.64 14.38
CA GLY A 239 -1.12 17.46 13.97
C GLY A 239 -1.57 16.01 14.12
N LEU A 240 -0.71 15.04 13.78
CA LEU A 240 -0.99 13.62 13.95
C LEU A 240 -1.19 13.24 15.43
N ARG A 241 -0.36 13.74 16.34
CA ARG A 241 -0.51 13.52 17.80
C ARG A 241 -1.86 14.03 18.33
N GLN A 242 -2.22 15.25 17.94
CA GLN A 242 -3.52 15.84 18.31
C GLN A 242 -4.68 15.03 17.74
N LEU A 243 -4.56 14.61 16.47
CA LEU A 243 -5.55 13.79 15.81
C LEU A 243 -5.75 12.45 16.53
N ILE A 244 -4.68 11.73 16.89
CA ILE A 244 -4.75 10.45 17.61
C ILE A 244 -5.53 10.60 18.92
N ALA A 245 -5.23 11.63 19.71
CA ALA A 245 -5.92 11.91 20.97
C ALA A 245 -7.43 12.21 20.79
N PHE A 246 -7.83 12.66 19.60
CA PHE A 246 -9.23 12.89 19.24
C PHE A 246 -9.90 11.58 18.74
N ILE A 247 -9.37 10.96 17.68
CA ILE A 247 -10.03 9.82 17.00
C ILE A 247 -10.04 8.53 17.83
N SER A 248 -9.12 8.38 18.79
CA SER A 248 -9.06 7.18 19.65
C SER A 248 -10.20 7.11 20.67
N ARG A 249 -10.94 8.21 20.86
CA ARG A 249 -12.08 8.29 21.80
C ARG A 249 -13.45 8.17 21.10
N MET A 250 -13.44 8.08 19.78
CA MET A 250 -14.64 8.02 18.94
C MET A 250 -14.98 6.58 18.60
N THR A 251 -16.26 6.28 18.34
CA THR A 251 -16.62 5.01 17.71
C THR A 251 -16.21 5.00 16.24
N ALA A 252 -16.19 3.83 15.60
CA ALA A 252 -15.98 3.69 14.17
C ALA A 252 -17.11 4.36 13.38
N ALA A 253 -18.34 4.33 13.91
CA ALA A 253 -19.47 5.05 13.32
C ALA A 253 -19.21 6.56 13.31
N ASP A 254 -18.83 7.14 14.46
CA ASP A 254 -18.54 8.59 14.54
C ASP A 254 -17.36 8.98 13.66
N ARG A 255 -16.32 8.13 13.58
CA ARG A 255 -15.17 8.37 12.70
C ARG A 255 -15.55 8.35 11.22
N ALA A 256 -16.58 7.61 10.83
CA ALA A 256 -17.04 7.54 9.45
C ALA A 256 -17.74 8.83 8.99
N GLU A 257 -18.25 9.62 9.92
CA GLU A 257 -18.83 10.94 9.66
C GLU A 257 -17.78 12.04 9.49
N LEU A 258 -16.52 11.77 9.84
CA LEU A 258 -15.43 12.73 9.67
C LEU A 258 -15.06 12.89 8.19
N GLU A 259 -14.89 14.13 7.77
CA GLU A 259 -14.53 14.42 6.39
C GLU A 259 -13.19 13.78 6.01
N GLY A 260 -13.18 13.03 4.90
CA GLY A 260 -11.99 12.33 4.41
C GLY A 260 -11.78 10.92 4.98
N VAL A 261 -12.71 10.44 5.80
CA VAL A 261 -12.75 9.06 6.28
C VAL A 261 -13.93 8.34 5.65
N SER A 262 -13.69 7.20 5.01
CA SER A 262 -14.78 6.35 4.52
C SER A 262 -15.23 5.37 5.59
N ALA A 263 -16.49 4.93 5.55
CA ALA A 263 -17.02 3.91 6.46
C ALA A 263 -16.16 2.63 6.50
N GLU A 264 -15.61 2.20 5.35
CA GLU A 264 -14.68 1.06 5.27
C GLU A 264 -13.36 1.27 6.05
N ARG A 265 -12.96 2.52 6.26
CA ARG A 265 -11.65 2.88 6.84
C ARG A 265 -11.75 3.42 8.25
N ALA A 266 -12.93 3.84 8.68
CA ALA A 266 -13.19 4.33 10.01
C ALA A 266 -12.77 3.35 11.13
N PRO A 267 -12.90 2.01 11.01
CA PRO A 267 -12.41 1.08 12.03
C PRO A 267 -10.88 1.07 12.16
N GLN A 268 -10.16 1.25 11.04
CA GLN A 268 -8.70 1.06 10.98
C GLN A 268 -7.87 2.34 11.08
N ILE A 269 -8.49 3.51 11.06
CA ILE A 269 -7.77 4.79 11.03
C ILE A 269 -6.97 5.06 12.32
N VAL A 270 -7.42 4.56 13.48
CA VAL A 270 -6.68 4.71 14.75
C VAL A 270 -5.37 3.93 14.72
N ALA A 271 -5.40 2.66 14.32
CA ALA A 271 -4.19 1.86 14.17
C ALA A 271 -3.24 2.46 13.12
N GLY A 272 -3.79 2.87 11.97
CA GLY A 272 -3.00 3.55 10.93
C GLY A 272 -2.34 4.84 11.42
N ALA A 273 -3.00 5.61 12.28
CA ALA A 273 -2.42 6.81 12.89
C ALA A 273 -1.28 6.49 13.85
N LEU A 274 -1.40 5.44 14.67
CA LEU A 274 -0.34 4.99 15.57
C LEU A 274 0.89 4.49 14.80
N VAL A 275 0.69 3.75 13.71
CA VAL A 275 1.79 3.32 12.82
C VAL A 275 2.48 4.51 12.18
N ALA A 276 1.72 5.48 11.68
CA ALA A 276 2.27 6.72 11.13
C ALA A 276 3.09 7.47 12.19
N GLU A 277 2.58 7.59 13.42
CA GLU A 277 3.26 8.26 14.54
C GLU A 277 4.59 7.56 14.89
N ALA A 278 4.56 6.23 15.04
CA ALA A 278 5.75 5.45 15.33
C ALA A 278 6.79 5.54 14.19
N SER A 279 6.35 5.44 12.94
CA SER A 279 7.25 5.53 11.77
C SER A 279 7.89 6.91 11.65
N MET A 280 7.11 7.98 11.81
CA MET A 280 7.64 9.35 11.78
C MET A 280 8.61 9.60 12.94
N ARG A 281 8.30 9.11 14.15
CA ARG A 281 9.20 9.22 15.31
C ARG A 281 10.51 8.45 15.10
N ALA A 282 10.44 7.20 14.65
CA ALA A 282 11.62 6.37 14.42
C ALA A 282 12.57 6.93 13.34
N LEU A 283 12.02 7.70 12.40
CA LEU A 283 12.78 8.37 11.34
C LEU A 283 13.12 9.83 11.66
N SER A 284 12.76 10.33 12.85
CA SER A 284 12.92 11.75 13.24
C SER A 284 12.30 12.74 12.24
N ILE A 285 11.11 12.41 11.72
CA ILE A 285 10.40 13.19 10.70
C ILE A 285 9.29 14.02 11.36
N ASP A 286 9.38 15.35 11.21
CA ASP A 286 8.36 16.27 11.71
C ASP A 286 7.21 16.49 10.73
N THR A 287 7.46 16.37 9.43
CA THR A 287 6.48 16.60 8.36
C THR A 287 6.71 15.64 7.21
N VAL A 288 5.63 15.15 6.59
CA VAL A 288 5.65 14.41 5.33
C VAL A 288 4.78 15.11 4.29
N ASP A 289 5.24 15.12 3.04
CA ASP A 289 4.41 15.48 1.89
C ASP A 289 3.58 14.26 1.45
N ILE A 290 2.32 14.47 1.09
CA ILE A 290 1.44 13.39 0.61
C ILE A 290 1.56 13.25 -0.91
N CYS A 291 2.17 12.17 -1.37
CA CYS A 291 2.26 11.88 -2.80
C CYS A 291 0.94 11.26 -3.32
N PRO A 292 0.42 11.72 -4.48
CA PRO A 292 -0.80 11.16 -5.04
C PRO A 292 -0.60 9.79 -5.70
N TRP A 293 0.63 9.44 -6.05
CA TRP A 293 1.01 8.16 -6.68
C TRP A 293 1.52 7.17 -5.62
N ALA A 294 1.33 5.88 -5.88
CA ALA A 294 1.80 4.79 -5.03
C ALA A 294 2.10 3.54 -5.89
N LEU A 295 1.92 2.35 -5.32
CA LEU A 295 2.20 1.06 -5.95
C LEU A 295 1.72 0.92 -7.40
N ARG A 296 0.46 1.30 -7.68
CA ARG A 296 -0.14 1.09 -9.01
C ARG A 296 0.54 1.90 -10.09
N GLU A 297 0.85 3.16 -9.82
CA GLU A 297 1.62 3.98 -10.73
C GLU A 297 3.04 3.43 -10.91
N GLY A 298 3.65 2.92 -9.84
CA GLY A 298 4.94 2.23 -9.89
C GLY A 298 4.95 0.99 -10.79
N LEU A 299 3.90 0.17 -10.72
CA LEU A 299 3.69 -0.99 -11.59
C LEU A 299 3.58 -0.59 -13.07
N ILE A 300 2.81 0.46 -13.37
CA ILE A 300 2.66 0.96 -14.74
C ILE A 300 4.00 1.47 -15.27
N LEU A 301 4.75 2.23 -14.47
CA LEU A 301 6.05 2.77 -14.85
C LEU A 301 7.06 1.65 -15.10
N ARG A 302 7.17 0.69 -14.17
CA ARG A 302 8.07 -0.46 -14.33
C ARG A 302 7.76 -1.27 -15.59
N LYS A 303 6.49 -1.35 -16.00
CA LYS A 303 6.05 -2.10 -17.19
C LYS A 303 6.56 -1.43 -18.44
N LEU A 304 6.37 -0.11 -18.50
CA LEU A 304 6.82 0.69 -19.63
C LEU A 304 8.34 0.68 -19.76
N ASP A 305 9.07 0.71 -18.64
CA ASP A 305 10.53 0.63 -18.63
C ASP A 305 11.00 -0.76 -19.09
N SER A 306 10.38 -1.84 -18.59
CA SER A 306 10.76 -3.23 -18.93
C SER A 306 10.50 -3.58 -20.40
N GLU A 307 9.41 -3.08 -20.97
CA GLU A 307 9.14 -3.23 -22.41
C GLU A 307 10.13 -2.47 -23.29
N ALA A 308 10.62 -1.32 -22.81
CA ALA A 308 11.57 -0.51 -23.56
C ALA A 308 12.98 -1.10 -23.53
N ASP A 309 13.39 -1.63 -22.37
CA ASP A 309 14.76 -2.09 -22.13
C ASP A 309 14.93 -3.60 -22.34
N GLY A 310 13.83 -4.34 -22.54
CA GLY A 310 13.83 -5.80 -22.71
C GLY A 310 14.13 -6.57 -21.41
N THR A 311 14.03 -5.90 -20.26
CA THR A 311 14.29 -6.51 -18.94
C THR A 311 13.05 -7.23 -18.41
N ALA A 312 13.24 -8.13 -17.43
CA ALA A 312 12.13 -8.75 -16.74
C ALA A 312 11.31 -7.70 -15.95
N PHE A 313 9.98 -7.81 -16.01
CA PHE A 313 9.07 -6.82 -15.44
C PHE A 313 9.05 -6.83 -13.90
N VAL A 314 9.06 -8.02 -13.30
CA VAL A 314 9.21 -8.23 -11.85
C VAL A 314 10.03 -9.49 -11.65
N GLU A 315 11.10 -9.43 -10.87
CA GLU A 315 11.78 -10.64 -10.39
C GLU A 315 10.81 -11.42 -9.49
N THR A 316 10.42 -12.59 -9.95
CA THR A 316 9.54 -13.49 -9.20
C THR A 316 10.28 -14.08 -8.00
N SER A 317 9.53 -14.50 -6.97
CA SER A 317 10.10 -15.20 -5.80
C SER A 317 10.95 -16.42 -6.19
N ALA A 318 10.62 -17.07 -7.31
CA ALA A 318 11.39 -18.18 -7.88
C ALA A 318 12.75 -17.76 -8.44
N GLU A 319 12.84 -16.59 -9.09
CA GLU A 319 14.11 -16.04 -9.62
C GLU A 319 15.02 -15.55 -8.50
N LEU A 320 14.45 -14.96 -7.45
CA LEU A 320 15.17 -14.56 -6.22
C LEU A 320 15.73 -15.78 -5.46
N ALA A 321 15.02 -16.90 -5.43
CA ALA A 321 15.49 -18.15 -4.83
C ALA A 321 16.67 -18.75 -5.62
N LYS A 322 16.62 -18.69 -6.96
CA LYS A 322 17.72 -19.10 -7.85
C LYS A 322 18.97 -18.24 -7.67
N ALA A 323 18.83 -16.92 -7.63
CA ALA A 323 19.94 -15.98 -7.47
C ALA A 323 20.68 -16.12 -6.11
N LYS A 324 20.02 -16.65 -5.07
CA LYS A 324 20.65 -17.00 -3.79
C LYS A 324 21.32 -18.37 -3.79
N GLY A 325 20.91 -19.29 -4.66
CA GLY A 325 21.49 -20.64 -4.81
C GLY A 325 22.85 -20.63 -5.51
N ASP A 326 23.05 -19.74 -6.48
CA ASP A 326 24.29 -19.62 -7.26
C ASP A 326 25.40 -18.80 -6.58
N ARG A 327 25.18 -18.32 -5.34
CA ARG A 327 26.19 -17.62 -4.52
C ARG A 327 26.65 -18.43 -3.30
N ARG A 328 26.64 -19.77 -3.39
CA ARG A 328 27.27 -20.66 -2.40
C ARG A 328 28.63 -21.14 -2.88
#